data_AF-A0A969XH19-F1
#
_entry.id   AF-A0A969XH19-F1
#
_cell.length_a   1.000
_cell.length_b   1.000
_cell.length_c   1.000
_cell.angle_alpha   90.00
_cell.angle_beta   90.00
_cell.angle_gamma   90.00
#
_symmetry.space_group_name_H-M   'P 1'
#
loop_
_entity.id
_entity.type
_entity.pdbx_description
1 polymer ?
#
loop_
_entity_poly.entity_id
_entity_poly.type
_entity_poly.pdbx_seq_one_letter_code
_entity_poly.pdbx_strand_id
1 'polypeptide(L)'
;MMQIPTVRLGSLEVSRFIIGGNPFSGFSHQSKDRDAEMRAWYTDERIVETLFQAEALGLTTAILRGDDHIARCLAEYWRQGGTMRWVAQTASQATTQMDAVRFCVDHGASACYIHGGIVDNYVAQGRGDDLVQAVGLIRDLGLPAGIAGHEVEDFRFAEEHLDLDFYMACYYNPSSRAASPHHIHGAEERFAPEDRAERVALIQT
;
A
#
# COMPACT_ATOMS: atom_id res chain seq x y z
N MET A 1 12.66 22.60 -13.15
CA MET A 1 11.68 21.74 -12.45
C MET A 1 11.88 21.92 -10.95
N MET A 2 10.79 21.97 -10.17
CA MET A 2 10.89 21.97 -8.71
C MET A 2 11.32 20.58 -8.27
N GLN A 3 12.45 20.49 -7.56
CA GLN A 3 12.90 19.22 -6.99
C GLN A 3 12.13 18.97 -5.69
N ILE A 4 11.33 17.90 -5.66
CA ILE A 4 10.62 17.49 -4.44
C ILE A 4 11.66 16.85 -3.50
N PRO A 5 11.71 17.24 -2.21
CA PRO A 5 12.63 16.62 -1.26
C PRO A 5 12.42 15.10 -1.20
N THR A 6 13.49 14.36 -0.93
CA THR A 6 13.45 12.89 -0.85
C THR A 6 13.57 12.40 0.60
N VAL A 7 13.21 11.13 0.79
CA VAL A 7 13.30 10.35 2.03
C VAL A 7 13.61 8.90 1.64
N ARG A 8 14.08 8.08 2.58
CA ARG A 8 14.34 6.66 2.34
C ARG A 8 13.29 5.78 3.01
N LEU A 9 12.82 4.78 2.25
CA LEU A 9 12.11 3.61 2.75
C LEU A 9 13.10 2.44 2.69
N GLY A 10 13.77 2.16 3.81
CA GLY A 10 14.91 1.25 3.82
C GLY A 10 16.02 1.74 2.88
N SER A 11 16.34 0.93 1.86
CA SER A 11 17.31 1.26 0.82
C SER A 11 16.76 2.09 -0.34
N LEU A 12 15.43 2.23 -0.46
CA LEU A 12 14.77 2.91 -1.58
C LEU A 12 14.61 4.42 -1.30
N GLU A 13 15.22 5.26 -2.14
CA GLU A 13 15.00 6.70 -2.10
C GLU A 13 13.71 7.07 -2.86
N VAL A 14 12.82 7.80 -2.19
CA VAL A 14 11.50 8.20 -2.71
C VAL A 14 11.28 9.71 -2.53
N SER A 15 10.47 10.31 -3.39
CA SER A 15 9.97 11.68 -3.18
C SER A 15 9.08 11.73 -1.94
N ARG A 16 9.18 12.80 -1.12
CA ARG A 16 8.35 12.97 0.08
C ARG A 16 6.85 13.09 -0.22
N PHE A 17 6.50 13.40 -1.46
CA PHE A 17 5.15 13.27 -1.98
C PHE A 17 5.11 12.09 -2.96
N ILE A 18 4.11 11.22 -2.84
CA ILE A 18 3.99 9.97 -3.59
C ILE A 18 2.57 9.87 -4.14
N ILE A 19 2.42 9.46 -5.39
CA ILE A 19 1.11 9.23 -5.99
C ILE A 19 0.54 7.87 -5.54
N GLY A 20 -0.73 7.85 -5.15
CA GLY A 20 -1.45 6.64 -4.74
C GLY A 20 -2.45 6.15 -5.80
N GLY A 21 -2.76 4.86 -5.77
CA GLY A 21 -3.53 4.17 -6.83
C GLY A 21 -5.01 3.85 -6.55
N ASN A 22 -5.57 4.19 -5.39
CA ASN A 22 -6.96 3.79 -5.05
C ASN A 22 -8.01 4.15 -6.12
N PRO A 23 -8.00 5.39 -6.70
CA PRO A 23 -8.93 5.73 -7.77
C PRO A 23 -8.75 4.90 -9.04
N PHE A 24 -7.53 4.43 -9.35
CA PHE A 24 -7.28 3.62 -10.54
C PHE A 24 -8.04 2.29 -10.51
N SER A 25 -8.22 1.72 -9.31
CA SER A 25 -8.95 0.47 -9.10
C SER A 25 -10.41 0.68 -8.65
N GLY A 26 -10.83 1.94 -8.48
CA GLY A 26 -12.17 2.29 -8.01
C GLY A 26 -12.42 1.90 -6.56
N PHE A 27 -11.49 2.23 -5.67
CA PHE A 27 -11.68 2.16 -4.22
C PHE A 27 -12.05 3.55 -3.69
N SER A 28 -13.31 3.96 -3.85
CA SER A 28 -13.77 5.31 -3.47
C SER A 28 -14.01 5.49 -1.98
N HIS A 29 -14.24 4.38 -1.25
CA HIS A 29 -14.73 4.39 0.14
C HIS A 29 -16.08 5.12 0.32
N GLN A 30 -16.84 5.31 -0.76
CA GLN A 30 -18.11 6.05 -0.72
C GLN A 30 -19.28 5.16 -1.17
N SER A 31 -19.26 4.70 -2.41
CA SER A 31 -20.35 3.90 -2.97
C SER A 31 -19.87 3.12 -4.19
N LYS A 32 -20.62 2.06 -4.54
CA LYS A 32 -20.36 1.27 -5.75
C LYS A 32 -20.49 2.12 -7.02
N ASP A 33 -21.37 3.11 -7.03
CA ASP A 33 -21.52 4.03 -8.15
C ASP A 33 -20.28 4.91 -8.31
N ARG A 34 -19.75 5.45 -7.20
CA ARG A 34 -18.51 6.22 -7.23
C ARG A 34 -17.30 5.35 -7.62
N ASP A 35 -17.25 4.12 -7.15
CA ASP A 35 -16.25 3.13 -7.57
C ASP A 35 -16.30 2.90 -9.10
N ALA A 36 -17.52 2.82 -9.67
CA ALA A 36 -17.73 2.65 -11.10
C ALA A 36 -17.32 3.90 -11.90
N GLU A 37 -17.65 5.10 -11.41
CA GLU A 37 -17.21 6.36 -12.02
C GLU A 37 -15.68 6.49 -12.05
N MET A 38 -15.00 6.12 -10.96
CA MET A 38 -13.53 6.10 -10.89
C MET A 38 -12.93 5.18 -11.95
N ARG A 39 -13.42 3.94 -12.07
CA ARG A 39 -12.96 2.99 -13.10
C ARG A 39 -13.31 3.43 -14.52
N ALA A 40 -14.46 4.08 -14.71
CA ALA A 40 -14.84 4.61 -16.02
C ALA A 40 -13.94 5.78 -16.45
N TRP A 41 -13.50 6.59 -15.48
CA TRP A 41 -12.55 7.66 -15.73
C TRP A 41 -11.14 7.13 -15.99
N TYR A 42 -10.59 6.32 -15.07
CA TYR A 42 -9.24 5.79 -15.13
C TYR A 42 -9.15 4.51 -15.98
N THR A 43 -9.19 4.68 -17.31
CA THR A 43 -8.79 3.61 -18.25
C THR A 43 -7.30 3.33 -18.11
N ASP A 44 -6.84 2.17 -18.62
CA ASP A 44 -5.42 1.79 -18.59
C ASP A 44 -4.53 2.88 -19.21
N GLU A 45 -4.95 3.48 -20.33
CA GLU A 45 -4.21 4.57 -20.99
C GLU A 45 -4.11 5.82 -20.11
N ARG A 46 -5.20 6.18 -19.42
CA ARG A 46 -5.21 7.34 -18.51
C ARG A 46 -4.40 7.09 -17.26
N ILE A 47 -4.34 5.85 -16.76
CA ILE A 47 -3.45 5.49 -15.66
C ILE A 47 -2.01 5.73 -16.08
N VAL A 48 -1.59 5.22 -17.25
CA VAL A 48 -0.24 5.44 -17.80
C VAL A 48 0.05 6.92 -18.02
N GLU A 49 -0.88 7.67 -18.61
CA GLU A 49 -0.77 9.13 -18.78
C GLU A 49 -0.58 9.84 -17.42
N THR A 50 -1.36 9.46 -16.42
CA THR A 50 -1.28 10.03 -15.06
C THR A 50 0.10 9.76 -14.42
N LEU A 51 0.66 8.57 -14.63
CA LEU A 51 2.01 8.24 -14.15
C LEU A 51 3.08 9.09 -14.83
N PHE A 52 2.99 9.32 -16.14
CA PHE A 52 3.91 10.24 -16.83
C PHE A 52 3.75 11.70 -16.36
N GLN A 53 2.52 12.15 -16.10
CA GLN A 53 2.30 13.48 -15.53
C GLN A 53 2.92 13.61 -14.13
N ALA A 54 2.74 12.60 -13.28
CA ALA A 54 3.35 12.54 -11.95
C ALA A 54 4.88 12.59 -12.02
N GLU A 55 5.48 11.81 -12.91
CA GLU A 55 6.93 11.81 -13.16
C GLU A 55 7.43 13.18 -13.66
N ALA A 56 6.74 13.78 -14.62
CA ALA A 56 7.09 15.10 -15.15
C ALA A 56 7.01 16.23 -14.08
N LEU A 57 6.20 16.02 -13.04
CA LEU A 57 6.09 16.91 -11.87
C LEU A 57 7.15 16.62 -10.78
N GLY A 58 8.02 15.63 -10.99
CA GLY A 58 9.14 15.31 -10.11
C GLY A 58 8.84 14.24 -9.07
N LEU A 59 7.75 13.49 -9.18
CA LEU A 59 7.56 12.29 -8.36
C LEU A 59 8.45 11.17 -8.86
N THR A 60 9.05 10.44 -7.94
CA THR A 60 9.94 9.32 -8.27
C THR A 60 9.31 7.97 -7.99
N THR A 61 8.14 7.94 -7.35
CA THR A 61 7.55 6.73 -6.78
C THR A 61 6.02 6.78 -6.88
N ALA A 62 5.41 5.61 -7.10
CA ALA A 62 3.98 5.36 -6.97
C ALA A 62 3.70 4.24 -5.98
N ILE A 63 2.66 4.40 -5.15
CA ILE A 63 2.11 3.35 -4.27
C ILE A 63 0.84 2.80 -4.90
N LEU A 64 0.93 1.59 -5.44
CA LEU A 64 -0.16 0.95 -6.19
C LEU A 64 -0.34 -0.52 -5.74
N ARG A 65 -1.53 -1.07 -6.00
CA ARG A 65 -1.88 -2.45 -5.63
C ARG A 65 -1.16 -3.48 -6.50
N GLY A 66 -0.76 -4.60 -5.91
CA GLY A 66 -0.18 -5.77 -6.58
C GLY A 66 -1.24 -6.69 -7.15
N ASP A 67 -1.87 -6.28 -8.25
CA ASP A 67 -2.81 -7.10 -9.02
C ASP A 67 -2.48 -7.07 -10.53
N ASP A 68 -3.15 -7.91 -11.32
CA ASP A 68 -2.93 -8.00 -12.78
C ASP A 68 -3.28 -6.71 -13.53
N HIS A 69 -4.22 -5.90 -13.01
CA HIS A 69 -4.65 -4.66 -13.67
C HIS A 69 -3.54 -3.61 -13.59
N ILE A 70 -3.08 -3.30 -12.39
CA ILE A 70 -2.01 -2.35 -12.12
C ILE A 70 -0.69 -2.86 -12.68
N ALA A 71 -0.39 -4.16 -12.56
CA ALA A 71 0.83 -4.73 -13.13
C ALA A 71 0.88 -4.54 -14.66
N ARG A 72 -0.25 -4.71 -15.35
CA ARG A 72 -0.35 -4.43 -16.79
C ARG A 72 -0.12 -2.95 -17.10
N CYS A 73 -0.73 -2.04 -16.34
CA CYS A 73 -0.53 -0.60 -16.53
C CYS A 73 0.92 -0.17 -16.27
N LEU A 74 1.57 -0.69 -15.24
CA LEU A 74 2.97 -0.42 -14.93
C LEU A 74 3.91 -0.96 -16.01
N ALA A 75 3.66 -2.18 -16.49
CA ALA A 75 4.42 -2.76 -17.60
C ALA A 75 4.34 -1.88 -18.86
N GLU A 76 3.15 -1.36 -19.17
CA GLU A 76 2.98 -0.42 -20.29
C GLU A 76 3.71 0.90 -20.06
N TYR A 77 3.60 1.47 -18.85
CA TYR A 77 4.29 2.70 -18.47
C TYR A 77 5.81 2.58 -18.62
N TRP A 78 6.42 1.51 -18.10
CA TRP A 78 7.86 1.27 -18.25
C TRP A 78 8.27 0.96 -19.69
N ARG A 79 7.42 0.25 -20.46
CA ARG A 79 7.66 0.02 -21.90
C ARG A 79 7.72 1.32 -22.70
N GLN A 80 6.95 2.33 -22.30
CA GLN A 80 6.97 3.67 -22.89
C GLN A 80 8.11 4.56 -22.37
N GLY A 81 8.97 4.05 -21.48
CA GLY A 81 10.15 4.76 -20.97
C GLY A 81 9.94 5.47 -19.63
N GLY A 82 8.83 5.22 -18.94
CA GLY A 82 8.63 5.67 -17.57
C GLY A 82 9.70 5.12 -16.61
N THR A 83 10.04 5.86 -15.56
CA THR A 83 11.16 5.52 -14.66
C THR A 83 10.79 5.52 -13.17
N MET A 84 9.58 5.95 -12.81
CA MET A 84 9.13 5.89 -11.41
C MET A 84 9.17 4.47 -10.85
N ARG A 85 9.50 4.39 -9.56
CA ARG A 85 9.56 3.16 -8.77
C ARG A 85 8.18 2.80 -8.24
N TRP A 86 7.93 1.50 -8.08
CA TRP A 86 6.69 0.99 -7.54
C TRP A 86 6.88 0.47 -6.12
N VAL A 87 6.17 1.07 -5.16
CA VAL A 87 6.01 0.54 -3.80
C VAL A 87 4.71 -0.25 -3.78
N ALA A 88 4.82 -1.57 -3.75
CA ALA A 88 3.69 -2.46 -3.97
C ALA A 88 2.93 -2.76 -2.68
N GLN A 89 1.62 -2.53 -2.70
CA GLN A 89 0.70 -3.08 -1.70
C GLN A 89 0.30 -4.49 -2.10
N THR A 90 0.42 -5.49 -1.23
CA THR A 90 -0.10 -6.83 -1.54
C THR A 90 -1.60 -6.81 -1.82
N ALA A 91 -2.09 -7.64 -2.75
CA ALA A 91 -3.54 -7.78 -2.94
C ALA A 91 -4.18 -8.55 -1.77
N SER A 92 -5.26 -8.01 -1.22
CA SER A 92 -6.00 -8.68 -0.12
C SER A 92 -6.74 -9.95 -0.56
N GLN A 93 -6.88 -10.17 -1.87
CA GLN A 93 -7.52 -11.35 -2.46
C GLN A 93 -6.54 -12.48 -2.79
N ALA A 94 -5.24 -12.28 -2.57
CA ALA A 94 -4.26 -13.33 -2.78
C ALA A 94 -4.50 -14.51 -1.82
N THR A 95 -4.25 -15.74 -2.29
CA THR A 95 -4.39 -16.96 -1.49
C THR A 95 -3.56 -16.90 -0.21
N THR A 96 -2.31 -16.45 -0.33
CA THR A 96 -1.40 -16.18 0.79
C THR A 96 -0.68 -14.87 0.57
N GLN A 97 -0.18 -14.26 1.65
CA GLN A 97 0.63 -13.05 1.52
C GLN A 97 2.00 -13.32 0.89
N MET A 98 2.55 -14.53 1.04
CA MET A 98 3.75 -14.92 0.30
C MET A 98 3.52 -14.95 -1.22
N ASP A 99 2.36 -15.44 -1.68
CA ASP A 99 2.01 -15.42 -3.11
C ASP A 99 1.84 -13.99 -3.62
N ALA A 100 1.22 -13.12 -2.80
CA ALA A 100 1.10 -11.70 -3.12
C ALA A 100 2.46 -11.01 -3.24
N VAL A 101 3.39 -11.30 -2.33
CA VAL A 101 4.76 -10.76 -2.37
C VAL A 101 5.48 -11.22 -3.64
N ARG A 102 5.43 -12.51 -3.97
CA ARG A 102 6.04 -13.04 -5.22
C ARG A 102 5.47 -12.34 -6.44
N PHE A 103 4.15 -12.20 -6.51
CA PHE A 103 3.49 -11.47 -7.59
C PHE A 103 4.04 -10.04 -7.74
N CYS A 104 4.14 -9.29 -6.64
CA CYS A 104 4.66 -7.92 -6.67
C CYS A 104 6.10 -7.87 -7.19
N VAL A 105 6.98 -8.77 -6.71
CA VAL A 105 8.39 -8.81 -7.12
C VAL A 105 8.54 -9.21 -8.58
N ASP A 106 7.82 -10.25 -9.03
CA ASP A 106 7.85 -10.73 -10.42
C ASP A 106 7.41 -9.65 -11.43
N HIS A 107 6.61 -8.67 -10.97
CA HIS A 107 6.14 -7.54 -11.78
C HIS A 107 6.90 -6.23 -11.52
N GLY A 108 8.07 -6.28 -10.88
CA GLY A 108 8.99 -5.14 -10.81
C GLY A 108 8.80 -4.19 -9.61
N ALA A 109 8.21 -4.66 -8.52
CA ALA A 109 8.18 -3.90 -7.27
C ALA A 109 9.60 -3.49 -6.83
N SER A 110 9.74 -2.27 -6.31
CA SER A 110 10.98 -1.73 -5.73
C SER A 110 10.95 -1.70 -4.20
N ALA A 111 9.76 -1.82 -3.60
CA ALA A 111 9.51 -2.14 -2.20
C ALA A 111 8.15 -2.83 -2.10
N CYS A 112 7.88 -3.56 -1.03
CA CYS A 112 6.60 -4.24 -0.83
C CYS A 112 6.09 -4.08 0.60
N TYR A 113 4.78 -3.94 0.76
CA TYR A 113 4.14 -3.94 2.06
C TYR A 113 2.82 -4.71 2.08
N ILE A 114 2.54 -5.32 3.23
CA ILE A 114 1.33 -6.11 3.44
C ILE A 114 0.12 -5.18 3.60
N HIS A 115 -0.96 -5.45 2.86
CA HIS A 115 -2.21 -4.67 2.89
C HIS A 115 -2.80 -4.50 4.30
N GLY A 116 -3.23 -3.28 4.64
CA GLY A 116 -3.65 -2.93 6.00
C GLY A 116 -4.75 -3.82 6.56
N GLY A 117 -5.85 -4.00 5.82
CA GLY A 117 -6.91 -4.88 6.30
C GLY A 117 -6.49 -6.35 6.47
N ILE A 118 -5.42 -6.82 5.80
CA ILE A 118 -4.88 -8.15 6.04
C ILE A 118 -4.11 -8.18 7.36
N VAL A 119 -3.28 -7.17 7.61
CA VAL A 119 -2.54 -7.01 8.85
C VAL A 119 -3.50 -6.94 10.04
N ASP A 120 -4.45 -6.02 10.01
CA ASP A 120 -5.48 -5.88 11.04
C ASP A 120 -6.17 -7.23 11.34
N ASN A 121 -6.53 -7.96 10.27
CA ASN A 121 -7.22 -9.24 10.40
C ASN A 121 -6.30 -10.32 11.00
N TYR A 122 -5.06 -10.42 10.53
CA TYR A 122 -4.13 -11.45 10.98
C TYR A 122 -3.73 -11.23 12.43
N VAL A 123 -3.45 -9.98 12.83
CA VAL A 123 -3.17 -9.64 14.23
C VAL A 123 -4.37 -10.00 15.11
N ALA A 124 -5.59 -9.57 14.74
CA ALA A 124 -6.80 -9.87 15.50
C ALA A 124 -7.11 -11.38 15.62
N GLN A 125 -6.69 -12.18 14.63
CA GLN A 125 -6.91 -13.63 14.60
C GLN A 125 -5.72 -14.44 15.14
N GLY A 126 -4.70 -13.80 15.69
CA GLY A 126 -3.50 -14.48 16.20
C GLY A 126 -2.64 -15.14 15.11
N ARG A 127 -2.75 -14.67 13.87
CA ARG A 127 -2.02 -15.15 12.68
C ARG A 127 -0.73 -14.37 12.43
N GLY A 128 0.00 -14.03 13.49
CA GLY A 128 1.25 -13.27 13.40
C GLY A 128 2.33 -13.98 12.58
N ASP A 129 2.40 -15.31 12.67
CA ASP A 129 3.39 -16.11 11.93
C ASP A 129 3.26 -15.95 10.40
N ASP A 130 2.04 -15.77 9.88
CA ASP A 130 1.82 -15.51 8.45
C ASP A 130 2.43 -14.16 8.03
N LEU A 131 2.39 -13.14 8.91
CA LEU A 131 3.00 -11.84 8.68
C LEU A 131 4.53 -11.94 8.73
N VAL A 132 5.07 -12.65 9.72
CA VAL A 132 6.52 -12.90 9.85
C VAL A 132 7.07 -13.56 8.59
N GLN A 133 6.39 -14.59 8.08
CA GLN A 133 6.80 -15.28 6.85
C GLN A 133 6.76 -14.37 5.62
N ALA A 134 5.69 -13.59 5.46
CA ALA A 134 5.56 -12.68 4.32
C ALA A 134 6.61 -11.56 4.36
N VAL A 135 6.85 -10.94 5.51
CA VAL A 135 7.91 -9.93 5.70
C VAL A 135 9.29 -10.53 5.45
N GLY A 136 9.56 -11.72 5.99
CA GLY A 136 10.81 -12.44 5.76
C GLY A 136 11.06 -12.67 4.27
N LEU A 137 10.03 -13.06 3.50
CA LEU A 137 10.17 -13.23 2.06
C LEU A 137 10.50 -11.92 1.32
N ILE A 138 9.91 -10.79 1.71
CA ILE A 138 10.25 -9.48 1.12
C ILE A 138 11.75 -9.16 1.34
N ARG A 139 12.24 -9.41 2.56
CA ARG A 139 13.65 -9.23 2.94
C ARG A 139 14.58 -10.16 2.19
N ASP A 140 14.24 -11.45 2.11
CA ASP A 140 15.03 -12.47 1.40
C ASP A 140 15.18 -12.17 -0.10
N LEU A 141 14.16 -11.53 -0.69
CA LEU A 141 14.17 -11.05 -2.07
C LEU A 141 14.92 -9.72 -2.23
N GLY A 142 15.40 -9.12 -1.14
CA GLY A 142 16.25 -7.92 -1.13
C GLY A 142 15.50 -6.60 -1.27
N LEU A 143 14.18 -6.59 -1.03
CA LEU A 143 13.36 -5.38 -1.10
C LEU A 143 13.16 -4.76 0.30
N PRO A 144 12.97 -3.43 0.39
CA PRO A 144 12.44 -2.82 1.59
C PRO A 144 11.06 -3.38 1.94
N ALA A 145 10.90 -3.78 3.20
CA ALA A 145 9.70 -4.41 3.72
C ALA A 145 8.89 -3.45 4.57
N GLY A 146 7.58 -3.41 4.35
CA GLY A 146 6.66 -2.64 5.17
C GLY A 146 5.37 -3.39 5.49
N ILE A 147 4.55 -2.74 6.30
CA ILE A 147 3.16 -3.12 6.49
C ILE A 147 2.28 -1.86 6.44
N ALA A 148 1.01 -2.04 6.10
CA ALA A 148 -0.02 -1.08 6.42
C ALA A 148 -0.84 -1.57 7.62
N GLY A 149 -1.54 -0.67 8.29
CA GLY A 149 -2.41 -1.04 9.41
C GLY A 149 -3.39 0.06 9.78
N HIS A 150 -4.55 -0.33 10.27
CA HIS A 150 -5.57 0.58 10.79
C HIS A 150 -5.53 0.65 12.30
N GLU A 151 -5.19 -0.41 13.02
CA GLU A 151 -5.23 -0.42 14.49
C GLU A 151 -3.85 -0.13 15.08
N VAL A 152 -3.79 0.51 16.25
CA VAL A 152 -2.52 0.80 16.95
C VAL A 152 -1.80 -0.50 17.32
N GLU A 153 -2.56 -1.54 17.68
CA GLU A 153 -2.03 -2.85 18.04
C GLU A 153 -1.30 -3.55 16.88
N ASP A 154 -1.64 -3.25 15.62
CA ASP A 154 -0.93 -3.79 14.46
C ASP A 154 0.52 -3.34 14.44
N PHE A 155 0.75 -2.06 14.78
CA PHE A 155 2.08 -1.46 14.83
C PHE A 155 2.84 -1.89 16.08
N ARG A 156 2.16 -2.09 17.22
CA ARG A 156 2.80 -2.69 18.41
C ARG A 156 3.30 -4.10 18.12
N PHE A 157 2.44 -4.94 17.54
CA PHE A 157 2.83 -6.27 17.09
C PHE A 157 4.02 -6.21 16.14
N ALA A 158 4.01 -5.26 15.21
CA ALA A 158 5.09 -5.11 14.24
C ALA A 158 6.43 -4.74 14.89
N GLU A 159 6.46 -3.78 15.81
CA GLU A 159 7.68 -3.41 16.56
C GLU A 159 8.26 -4.57 17.37
N GLU A 160 7.41 -5.46 17.87
CA GLU A 160 7.83 -6.61 18.68
C GLU A 160 8.28 -7.83 17.87
N HIS A 161 7.77 -7.97 16.63
CA HIS A 161 7.86 -9.25 15.91
C HIS A 161 8.33 -9.16 14.46
N LEU A 162 8.34 -7.98 13.83
CA LEU A 162 8.62 -7.81 12.40
C LEU A 162 9.86 -6.95 12.17
N ASP A 163 10.71 -7.38 11.25
CA ASP A 163 11.85 -6.60 10.78
C ASP A 163 11.43 -5.72 9.60
N LEU A 164 11.05 -4.46 9.86
CA LEU A 164 10.46 -3.55 8.87
C LEU A 164 11.30 -2.30 8.60
N ASP A 165 11.17 -1.77 7.39
CA ASP A 165 11.80 -0.54 6.93
C ASP A 165 10.84 0.67 6.95
N PHE A 166 9.53 0.43 6.87
CA PHE A 166 8.52 1.50 6.88
C PHE A 166 7.11 1.02 7.24
N TYR A 167 6.29 1.97 7.69
CA TYR A 167 4.85 1.80 7.90
C TYR A 167 4.04 2.65 6.92
N MET A 168 2.91 2.10 6.44
CA MET A 168 1.86 2.87 5.80
C MET A 168 0.64 2.98 6.71
N ALA A 169 0.35 4.21 7.14
CA ALA A 169 -0.56 4.48 8.23
C ALA A 169 -1.56 5.59 7.86
N CYS A 170 -2.84 5.41 8.21
CA CYS A 170 -3.81 6.50 8.33
C CYS A 170 -3.82 7.01 9.77
N TYR A 171 -4.24 8.23 10.08
CA TYR A 171 -4.24 8.69 11.49
C TYR A 171 -5.50 8.29 12.29
N TYR A 172 -6.33 7.42 11.73
CA TYR A 172 -7.64 7.06 12.30
C TYR A 172 -7.95 5.59 12.02
N ASN A 173 -8.83 5.00 12.82
CA ASN A 173 -9.27 3.62 12.66
C ASN A 173 -10.68 3.65 12.06
N PRO A 174 -10.82 3.66 10.71
CA PRO A 174 -12.10 3.97 10.08
C PRO A 174 -13.14 2.91 10.39
N SER A 175 -12.80 1.62 10.28
CA SER A 175 -13.70 0.51 10.59
C SER A 175 -12.90 -0.75 10.86
N SER A 176 -13.37 -1.57 11.81
CA SER A 176 -12.67 -2.80 12.19
C SER A 176 -12.58 -3.80 11.04
N ARG A 177 -11.42 -4.43 10.91
CA ARG A 177 -11.13 -5.52 9.95
C ARG A 177 -10.95 -6.89 10.63
N ALA A 178 -11.24 -6.98 11.92
CA ALA A 178 -11.01 -8.19 12.72
C ALA A 178 -11.75 -9.43 12.16
N ALA A 179 -12.97 -9.25 11.64
CA ALA A 179 -13.77 -10.34 11.07
C ALA A 179 -13.54 -10.56 9.56
N SER A 180 -13.14 -9.52 8.83
CA SER A 180 -12.88 -9.56 7.38
C SER A 180 -11.87 -8.49 6.98
N PRO A 181 -10.85 -8.84 6.19
CA PRO A 181 -9.82 -7.89 5.76
C PRO A 181 -10.30 -6.89 4.71
N HIS A 182 -11.52 -7.06 4.18
CA HIS A 182 -12.05 -6.26 3.09
C HIS A 182 -12.88 -5.09 3.60
N HIS A 183 -12.86 -3.99 2.83
CA HIS A 183 -13.77 -2.87 3.07
C HIS A 183 -15.22 -3.31 2.89
N ILE A 184 -16.08 -2.88 3.80
CA ILE A 184 -17.53 -3.13 3.78
C ILE A 184 -18.19 -1.79 3.46
N HIS A 185 -18.78 -1.68 2.28
CA HIS A 185 -19.49 -0.45 1.88
C HIS A 185 -20.61 -0.13 2.87
N GLY A 186 -20.69 1.13 3.30
CA GLY A 186 -21.70 1.60 4.24
C GLY A 186 -21.42 1.29 5.71
N ALA A 187 -20.25 0.72 6.03
CA ALA A 187 -19.78 0.70 7.42
C ALA A 187 -19.64 2.15 7.93
N GLU A 188 -20.07 2.40 9.16
CA GLU A 188 -19.90 3.70 9.80
C GLU A 188 -18.41 3.92 10.08
N GLU A 189 -17.81 4.92 9.42
CA GLU A 189 -16.42 5.27 9.64
C GLU A 189 -16.26 6.17 10.87
N ARG A 190 -15.31 5.82 11.74
CA ARG A 190 -14.96 6.61 12.93
C ARG A 190 -13.62 7.32 12.73
N PHE A 191 -13.57 8.58 13.13
CA PHE A 191 -12.37 9.42 13.07
C PHE A 191 -12.09 10.01 14.46
N ALA A 192 -11.69 9.16 15.40
CA ALA A 192 -11.47 9.58 16.78
C ALA A 192 -10.14 10.35 16.91
N PRO A 193 -10.11 11.52 17.56
CA PRO A 193 -8.85 12.25 17.81
C PRO A 193 -7.82 11.45 18.63
N GLU A 194 -8.29 10.51 19.45
CA GLU A 194 -7.46 9.64 20.28
C GLU A 194 -6.60 8.70 19.42
N ASP A 195 -7.17 8.09 18.37
CA ASP A 195 -6.44 7.22 17.41
C ASP A 195 -5.23 7.95 16.83
N ARG A 196 -5.40 9.24 16.49
CA ARG A 196 -4.33 10.09 15.97
C ARG A 196 -3.24 10.31 17.02
N ALA A 197 -3.63 10.61 18.26
CA ALA A 197 -2.67 10.88 19.34
C ALA A 197 -1.84 9.63 19.66
N GLU A 198 -2.47 8.46 19.73
CA GLU A 198 -1.80 7.19 20.00
C GLU A 198 -0.84 6.81 18.86
N ARG A 199 -1.25 6.96 17.58
CA ARG A 199 -0.37 6.69 16.44
C ARG A 199 0.86 7.58 16.40
N VAL A 200 0.70 8.88 16.65
CA VAL A 200 1.83 9.81 16.68
C VAL A 200 2.79 9.48 17.82
N ALA A 201 2.28 9.00 18.95
CA ALA A 201 3.13 8.60 20.07
C ALA A 201 3.94 7.32 19.76
N LEU A 202 3.34 6.38 19.02
CA LEU A 202 3.95 5.09 18.67
C LEU A 202 4.91 5.20 17.49
N ILE A 203 4.49 5.80 16.37
CA ILE A 203 5.29 5.89 15.14
C ILE A 203 6.13 7.17 15.21
N GLN A 204 7.33 7.07 15.76
CA GLN A 204 8.27 8.19 15.87
C GLN A 204 9.16 8.26 14.62
N THR A 205 9.33 9.46 14.07
CA THR A 205 10.13 9.74 12.86
C THR A 205 11.58 10.12 13.17
#